data_AF-A0A1Q4FHS4-F1
#
_entry.id   AF-A0A1Q4FHS4-F1
#
_cell.length_a   1.000
_cell.length_b   1.000
_cell.length_c   1.000
_cell.angle_alpha   90.00
_cell.angle_beta   90.00
_cell.angle_gamma   90.00
#
_symmetry.space_group_name_H-M   'P 1'
#
loop_
_entity.id
_entity.type
_entity.pdbx_description
1 polymer ?
#
loop_
_entity_poly.entity_id
_entity_poly.type
_entity_poly.pdbx_seq_one_letter_code
_entity_poly.pdbx_strand_id
1 'polypeptide(L)'
;MWQLAIPRPLRLLALVVLAVVVAACSRDSRSDAARGPVVTPASYDVTLIAEKDGQFDFQDVPLTAQDLRAALNYRKEQGLPMKTLLLKRGEKNRIKDSHIVALARIAVALEFTAYLEEKGEINEIRATTKAEPEPEPAK
;
A
#
# COMPACT_ATOMS: atom_id res chain seq x y z
N MET A 1 -7.34 -49.92 15.48
CA MET A 1 -6.18 -49.00 15.36
C MET A 1 -5.36 -49.41 14.14
N TRP A 2 -5.52 -48.74 13.00
CA TRP A 2 -4.67 -48.95 11.81
C TRP A 2 -3.61 -47.84 11.78
N GLN A 3 -2.35 -48.21 11.99
CA GLN A 3 -1.22 -47.30 11.77
C GLN A 3 -0.72 -47.49 10.34
N LEU A 4 -1.00 -46.54 9.47
CA LEU A 4 -0.38 -46.44 8.15
C LEU A 4 1.08 -45.99 8.31
N ALA A 5 2.00 -46.93 8.19
CA ALA A 5 3.43 -46.66 8.15
C ALA A 5 3.81 -46.09 6.78
N ILE A 6 3.79 -44.76 6.67
CA ILE A 6 4.21 -44.04 5.46
C ILE A 6 5.73 -44.19 5.28
N PRO A 7 6.22 -44.71 4.13
CA PRO A 7 7.63 -44.98 3.93
C PRO A 7 8.46 -43.67 3.97
N ARG A 8 9.59 -43.71 4.69
CA ARG A 8 10.54 -42.58 4.87
C ARG A 8 10.90 -41.79 3.60
N PRO A 9 11.15 -42.39 2.42
CA PRO A 9 11.49 -41.60 1.23
C PRO A 9 10.31 -40.75 0.73
N LEU A 10 9.07 -41.19 0.95
CA LEU A 10 7.87 -40.44 0.55
C LEU A 10 7.67 -39.19 1.43
N ARG A 11 8.04 -39.27 2.71
CA ARG A 11 8.03 -38.12 3.64
C ARG A 11 9.05 -37.05 3.25
N LEU A 12 10.24 -37.46 2.83
CA LEU A 12 11.29 -36.54 2.39
C LEU A 12 10.90 -35.83 1.09
N LEU A 13 10.30 -36.55 0.15
CA LEU A 13 9.83 -35.98 -1.11
C LEU A 13 8.69 -34.97 -0.88
N ALA A 14 7.77 -35.28 0.04
CA ALA A 14 6.71 -34.35 0.43
C ALA A 14 7.25 -33.06 1.07
N LEU A 15 8.30 -33.14 1.90
CA LEU A 15 8.92 -31.97 2.52
C LEU A 15 9.64 -31.07 1.50
N VAL A 16 10.31 -31.66 0.50
CA VAL A 16 10.99 -30.89 -0.57
C VAL A 16 9.97 -30.18 -1.46
N VAL A 17 8.88 -30.86 -1.85
CA VAL A 17 7.79 -30.24 -2.63
C VAL A 17 7.16 -29.07 -1.85
N LEU A 18 6.92 -29.25 -0.56
CA LEU A 18 6.37 -28.18 0.29
C LEU A 18 7.30 -26.96 0.36
N ALA A 19 8.61 -27.17 0.48
CA ALA A 19 9.59 -26.09 0.52
C ALA A 19 9.63 -25.27 -0.79
N VAL A 20 9.53 -25.93 -1.94
CA VAL A 20 9.49 -25.26 -3.26
C VAL A 20 8.21 -24.44 -3.44
N VAL A 21 7.06 -24.97 -2.99
CA VAL A 21 5.79 -24.24 -3.05
C VAL A 21 5.82 -22.97 -2.19
N VAL A 22 6.43 -23.02 -0.99
CA VAL A 22 6.55 -21.83 -0.13
C VAL A 22 7.50 -20.78 -0.71
N ALA A 23 8.58 -21.19 -1.38
CA ALA A 23 9.52 -20.26 -2.03
C ALA A 23 8.91 -19.53 -3.23
N ALA A 24 7.93 -20.13 -3.92
CA ALA A 24 7.20 -19.47 -5.00
C ALA A 24 6.24 -18.37 -4.50
N CYS A 25 5.82 -18.43 -3.24
CA CYS A 25 4.94 -17.44 -2.63
C CYS A 25 5.66 -16.18 -2.10
N SER A 26 7.00 -16.16 -2.06
CA SER A 26 7.77 -14.99 -1.59
C SER A 26 8.39 -14.15 -2.70
N ARG A 27 8.08 -14.43 -3.97
CA ARG A 27 8.61 -13.65 -5.09
C ARG A 27 7.95 -12.26 -5.13
N ASP A 28 8.67 -11.33 -4.55
CA ASP A 28 8.48 -9.88 -4.53
C ASP A 28 7.89 -9.38 -5.86
N SER A 29 6.62 -8.99 -5.82
CA SER A 29 5.86 -8.50 -6.97
C SER A 29 5.87 -6.97 -6.98
N ARG A 30 7.04 -6.35 -7.13
CA ARG A 30 7.10 -4.94 -7.58
C ARG A 30 6.94 -4.91 -9.09
N SER A 31 5.71 -5.06 -9.55
CA SER A 31 5.33 -4.82 -10.95
C SER A 31 5.11 -3.33 -11.16
N ASP A 32 5.92 -2.75 -12.04
CA ASP A 32 5.91 -1.36 -12.55
C ASP A 32 4.66 -1.05 -13.41
N ALA A 33 3.48 -1.54 -13.01
CA ALA A 33 2.28 -1.64 -13.85
C ALA A 33 1.11 -0.73 -13.41
N ALA A 34 1.35 0.29 -12.59
CA ALA A 34 0.30 1.17 -12.07
C ALA A 34 0.41 2.65 -12.53
N ARG A 35 1.09 2.92 -13.64
CA ARG A 35 1.22 4.29 -14.19
C ARG A 35 0.28 4.50 -15.38
N GLY A 36 -1.04 4.48 -15.15
CA GLY A 36 -1.98 5.11 -16.08
C GLY A 36 -1.89 6.64 -15.95
N PRO A 37 -2.28 7.44 -16.96
CA PRO A 37 -2.30 8.90 -16.83
C PRO A 37 -3.31 9.31 -15.75
N VAL A 38 -2.80 9.61 -14.56
CA VAL A 38 -3.60 10.11 -13.44
C VAL A 38 -3.97 11.54 -13.76
N VAL A 39 -5.28 11.82 -13.92
CA VAL A 39 -5.78 13.20 -13.93
C VAL A 39 -5.50 13.77 -12.55
N THR A 40 -4.39 14.52 -12.48
CA THR A 40 -3.84 15.01 -11.23
C THR A 40 -4.44 16.40 -10.97
N PRO A 41 -5.01 16.66 -9.77
CA PRO A 41 -5.59 17.96 -9.47
C PRO A 41 -4.49 19.03 -9.38
N ALA A 42 -4.82 20.27 -9.75
CA ALA A 42 -3.87 21.40 -9.70
C ALA A 42 -3.48 21.81 -8.27
N SER A 43 -4.30 21.44 -7.28
CA SER A 43 -4.10 21.73 -5.86
C SER A 43 -4.64 20.61 -4.99
N TYR A 44 -4.12 20.50 -3.77
CA TYR A 44 -4.52 19.50 -2.78
C TYR A 44 -5.02 20.16 -1.50
N ASP A 45 -6.03 19.57 -0.88
CA ASP A 45 -6.60 20.09 0.36
C ASP A 45 -5.68 19.87 1.57
N VAL A 46 -4.89 18.79 1.52
CA VAL A 46 -3.93 18.41 2.55
C VAL A 46 -2.63 17.94 1.90
N THR A 47 -1.50 18.36 2.44
CA THR A 47 -0.17 17.83 2.08
C THR A 47 0.46 17.21 3.32
N LEU A 48 1.01 16.01 3.17
CA LEU A 48 1.76 15.28 4.19
C LEU A 48 3.20 15.06 3.71
N ILE A 49 4.11 14.94 4.67
CA ILE A 49 5.49 14.54 4.39
C ILE A 49 5.74 13.17 5.03
N ALA A 50 6.35 12.24 4.28
CA ALA A 50 6.75 10.95 4.81
C ALA A 50 7.88 11.10 5.83
N GLU A 51 7.71 10.52 7.01
CA GLU A 51 8.68 10.56 8.12
C GLU A 51 9.22 9.15 8.43
N LYS A 52 10.15 9.04 9.38
CA LYS A 52 10.67 7.75 9.83
C LYS A 52 9.55 6.85 10.38
N ASP A 53 9.84 5.55 10.44
CA ASP A 53 8.99 4.57 11.12
C ASP A 53 7.52 4.49 10.64
N GLY A 54 7.25 4.91 9.40
CA GLY A 54 5.89 4.86 8.84
C GLY A 54 4.99 6.00 9.31
N GLN A 55 5.56 7.05 9.89
CA GLN A 55 4.86 8.23 10.37
C GLN A 55 4.66 9.25 9.25
N PHE A 56 3.74 10.17 9.49
CA PHE A 56 3.40 11.25 8.57
C PHE A 56 3.58 12.56 9.30
N ASP A 57 4.40 13.45 8.76
CA ASP A 57 4.39 14.82 9.19
C ASP A 57 3.13 15.51 8.67
N PHE A 58 2.30 15.97 9.60
CA PHE A 58 1.13 16.78 9.34
C PHE A 58 1.27 18.10 10.09
N GLN A 59 1.61 19.17 9.35
CA GLN A 59 1.81 20.52 9.91
C GLN A 59 2.96 20.58 10.93
N ASP A 60 4.13 20.06 10.54
CA ASP A 60 5.36 19.99 11.34
C ASP A 60 5.25 19.10 12.60
N VAL A 61 4.24 18.21 12.61
CA VAL A 61 3.99 17.27 13.70
C VAL A 61 4.02 15.84 13.15
N PRO A 62 4.96 14.99 13.60
CA PRO A 62 5.00 13.60 13.19
C PRO A 62 3.87 12.81 13.88
N LEU A 63 2.98 12.26 13.06
CA LEU A 63 1.83 11.47 13.49
C LEU A 63 1.95 10.02 13.06
N THR A 64 1.51 9.11 13.92
CA THR A 64 1.27 7.73 13.50
C THR A 64 0.09 7.67 12.53
N ALA A 65 -0.06 6.57 11.79
CA ALA A 65 -1.23 6.37 10.93
C ALA A 65 -2.57 6.50 11.69
N GLN A 66 -2.60 6.08 12.95
CA GLN A 66 -3.78 6.18 13.80
C GLN A 66 -4.09 7.64 14.16
N ASP A 67 -3.09 8.39 14.60
CA ASP A 67 -3.25 9.79 14.99
C ASP A 67 -3.55 10.67 13.78
N LEU A 68 -2.92 10.39 12.64
CA LEU A 68 -3.23 11.05 11.38
C LEU A 68 -4.70 10.84 11.00
N ARG A 69 -5.22 9.61 11.09
CA ARG A 69 -6.63 9.33 10.80
C ARG A 69 -7.56 10.14 11.70
N ALA A 70 -7.25 10.22 13.00
CA ALA A 70 -8.03 11.01 13.95
C ALA A 70 -7.98 12.51 13.60
N ALA A 71 -6.81 13.03 13.29
CA ALA A 71 -6.61 14.43 12.90
C ALA A 71 -7.37 14.79 11.61
N LEU A 72 -7.32 13.93 10.59
CA LEU A 72 -8.03 14.13 9.33
C LEU A 72 -9.55 14.00 9.51
N ASN A 73 -10.01 13.08 10.35
CA ASN A 73 -11.43 12.96 10.68
C ASN A 73 -11.94 14.21 11.40
N TYR A 74 -11.18 14.71 12.38
CA TYR A 74 -11.51 15.96 13.06
C TYR A 74 -11.58 17.14 12.07
N ARG A 75 -10.61 17.24 11.15
CA ARG A 75 -10.64 18.24 10.07
C ARG A 75 -11.92 18.14 9.22
N LYS A 76 -12.33 16.93 8.84
CA LYS A 76 -13.59 16.68 8.10
C LYS A 76 -14.81 17.13 8.91
N GLU A 77 -14.85 16.83 10.20
CA GLU A 77 -15.92 17.25 11.13
C GLU A 77 -15.99 18.78 11.30
N GLN A 78 -14.85 19.48 11.20
CA GLN A 78 -14.81 20.94 11.19
C GLN A 78 -15.28 21.56 9.86
N GLY A 79 -15.70 20.75 8.88
CA GLY A 79 -16.14 21.23 7.57
C GLY A 79 -15.01 21.76 6.68
N LEU A 80 -13.75 21.45 7.02
CA LEU A 80 -12.60 21.86 6.23
C LEU A 80 -12.44 20.95 4.99
N PRO A 81 -11.91 21.47 3.87
CA PRO A 81 -11.68 20.68 2.67
C PRO A 81 -10.81 19.44 2.93
N MET A 82 -11.26 18.31 2.40
CA MET A 82 -10.70 16.98 2.63
C MET A 82 -11.12 16.04 1.49
N LYS A 83 -10.96 16.45 0.23
CA LYS A 83 -11.25 15.58 -0.95
C LYS A 83 -9.97 14.98 -1.52
N THR A 84 -8.87 15.71 -1.43
CA THR A 84 -7.60 15.38 -2.06
C THR A 84 -6.46 15.56 -1.08
N LEU A 85 -5.58 14.56 -1.02
CA LEU A 85 -4.42 14.58 -0.13
C LEU A 85 -3.18 14.16 -0.90
N LEU A 86 -2.09 14.94 -0.77
CA LEU A 86 -0.79 14.65 -1.38
C LEU A 86 0.23 14.20 -0.34
N LEU A 87 0.86 13.05 -0.56
CA LEU A 87 2.00 12.57 0.20
C LEU A 87 3.30 12.89 -0.55
N LYS A 88 4.17 13.67 0.07
CA LYS A 88 5.51 13.98 -0.44
C LYS A 88 6.58 13.18 0.27
N ARG A 89 7.73 12.99 -0.38
CA ARG A 89 8.93 12.53 0.33
C ARG A 89 9.39 13.60 1.32
N GLY A 90 9.95 13.17 2.46
CA GLY A 90 10.71 14.04 3.32
C GLY A 90 12.10 14.33 2.77
N GLU A 91 12.74 15.36 3.34
CA GLU A 91 14.13 15.71 3.01
C GLU A 91 15.07 14.52 3.30
N LYS A 92 14.87 13.90 4.47
CA LYS A 92 15.70 12.79 4.97
C LYS A 92 15.06 11.43 4.75
N ASN A 93 13.73 11.37 4.57
CA ASN A 93 12.96 10.14 4.58
C ASN A 93 12.25 9.91 3.23
N ARG A 94 12.38 8.69 2.70
CA ARG A 94 11.66 8.28 1.49
C ARG A 94 10.26 7.77 1.84
N ILE A 95 9.34 7.89 0.88
CA ILE A 95 8.05 7.19 0.94
C ILE A 95 8.35 5.67 0.94
N LYS A 96 7.64 4.94 1.81
CA LYS A 96 7.81 3.49 2.01
C LYS A 96 6.45 2.83 1.81
N ASP A 97 6.46 1.54 1.54
CA ASP A 97 5.22 0.75 1.38
C ASP A 97 4.30 0.87 2.60
N SER A 98 4.87 1.00 3.81
CA SER A 98 4.10 1.25 5.04
C SER A 98 3.28 2.54 4.98
N HIS A 99 3.84 3.61 4.41
CA HIS A 99 3.13 4.88 4.22
C HIS A 99 1.99 4.73 3.21
N ILE A 100 2.26 4.06 2.09
CA ILE A 100 1.28 3.86 1.00
C ILE A 100 0.10 3.04 1.52
N VAL A 101 0.36 1.91 2.18
CA VAL A 101 -0.69 1.03 2.73
C VAL A 101 -1.49 1.72 3.82
N ALA A 102 -0.83 2.42 4.74
CA ALA A 102 -1.52 3.16 5.80
C ALA A 102 -2.41 4.27 5.23
N LEU A 103 -1.88 5.07 4.30
CA LEU A 103 -2.63 6.17 3.70
C LEU A 103 -3.78 5.67 2.82
N ALA A 104 -3.61 4.58 2.08
CA ALA A 104 -4.69 3.95 1.32
C ALA A 104 -5.87 3.53 2.22
N ARG A 105 -5.58 2.96 3.40
CA ARG A 105 -6.62 2.59 4.38
C ARG A 105 -7.34 3.80 4.93
N ILE A 106 -6.62 4.88 5.22
CA ILE A 106 -7.18 6.12 5.74
C ILE A 106 -8.05 6.81 4.67
N ALA A 107 -7.59 6.81 3.41
CA ALA A 107 -8.31 7.33 2.25
C ALA A 107 -9.66 6.65 2.05
N VAL A 108 -9.69 5.30 2.14
CA VAL A 108 -10.94 4.52 2.11
C VAL A 108 -11.83 4.86 3.30
N ALA A 109 -11.26 4.90 4.51
CA ALA A 109 -12.04 5.12 5.74
C ALA A 109 -12.69 6.51 5.82
N LEU A 110 -12.06 7.53 5.23
CA LEU A 110 -12.52 8.92 5.30
C LEU A 110 -13.08 9.43 3.96
N GLU A 111 -13.07 8.60 2.92
CA GLU A 111 -13.63 8.84 1.58
C GLU A 111 -12.96 10.02 0.84
N PHE A 112 -11.63 10.03 0.77
CA PHE A 112 -10.85 10.98 -0.03
C PHE A 112 -9.91 10.29 -1.00
N THR A 113 -9.40 11.03 -1.98
CA THR A 113 -8.39 10.54 -2.93
C THR A 113 -7.00 10.91 -2.44
N ALA A 114 -6.15 9.90 -2.25
CA ALA A 114 -4.76 10.08 -1.88
C ALA A 114 -3.85 9.99 -3.10
N TYR A 115 -2.85 10.86 -3.15
CA TYR A 115 -1.82 10.91 -4.18
C TYR A 115 -0.45 10.86 -3.52
N LEU A 116 0.55 10.37 -4.23
CA LEU A 116 1.95 10.48 -3.85
C LEU A 116 2.73 11.25 -4.91
N GLU A 117 3.69 12.05 -4.48
CA GLU A 117 4.69 12.69 -5.34
C GLU A 117 6.05 12.05 -5.10
N GLU A 118 6.59 11.41 -6.13
CA GLU A 118 7.94 10.86 -6.12
C GLU A 118 8.72 11.36 -7.32
N LYS A 119 9.84 12.06 -7.07
CA LYS A 119 10.75 12.59 -8.10
C LYS A 119 10.06 13.48 -9.16
N GLY A 120 9.02 14.22 -8.76
CA GLY A 120 8.26 15.10 -9.66
C GLY A 120 7.15 14.39 -10.44
N GLU A 121 6.95 13.09 -10.24
CA GLU A 121 5.82 12.35 -10.78
C GLU A 121 4.76 12.18 -9.70
N ILE A 122 3.51 12.49 -10.05
CA ILE A 122 2.36 12.31 -9.15
C ILE A 122 1.58 11.07 -9.56
N ASN A 123 1.36 10.18 -8.59
CA ASN A 123 0.60 8.94 -8.77
C ASN A 123 -0.54 8.86 -7.76
N GLU A 124 -1.68 8.32 -8.18
CA GLU A 124 -2.82 8.08 -7.30
C GLU A 124 -2.57 6.82 -6.46
N ILE A 125 -2.82 6.90 -5.15
CA ILE A 125 -2.77 5.75 -4.25
C ILE A 125 -4.13 5.05 -4.33
N ARG A 126 -4.18 3.95 -5.09
CA ARG A 126 -5.38 3.10 -5.18
C ARG A 126 -5.29 1.93 -4.22
N ALA A 127 -6.37 1.69 -3.49
CA ALA A 127 -6.57 0.47 -2.71
C ALA A 127 -6.99 -0.70 -3.62
N THR A 128 -6.26 -0.96 -4.71
CA THR A 128 -6.51 -2.17 -5.49
C THR A 128 -5.79 -3.33 -4.81
N THR A 129 -6.56 -4.26 -4.24
CA THR A 129 -6.21 -5.68 -4.39
C THR A 129 -6.01 -5.88 -5.89
N LYS A 130 -4.81 -6.31 -6.26
CA LYS A 130 -4.41 -6.75 -7.60
C LYS A 130 -5.61 -7.31 -8.39
N ALA A 131 -6.11 -6.55 -9.35
CA ALA A 131 -7.11 -7.06 -10.28
C ALA A 131 -6.41 -8.12 -11.14
N GLU A 132 -6.95 -9.33 -11.10
CA GLU A 132 -6.59 -10.47 -11.92
C GLU A 132 -6.67 -10.07 -13.41
N PRO A 133 -5.62 -10.28 -14.22
CA PRO A 133 -5.76 -10.15 -15.66
C PRO A 133 -6.61 -11.32 -16.14
N GLU A 134 -7.83 -10.99 -16.57
CA GLU A 134 -8.70 -11.85 -17.36
C GLU A 134 -7.89 -12.44 -18.54
N PRO A 135 -7.83 -13.76 -18.71
CA PRO A 135 -7.01 -14.36 -19.75
C PRO A 135 -7.58 -14.00 -21.13
N GLU A 136 -6.81 -13.20 -21.87
CA GLU A 136 -7.05 -12.89 -23.28
C GLU A 136 -7.11 -14.20 -24.10
N PRO A 137 -8.09 -14.38 -25.00
CA PRO A 137 -8.30 -15.65 -25.69
C PRO A 137 -7.17 -15.93 -26.68
N ALA A 138 -6.55 -17.09 -26.53
CA ALA A 138 -5.59 -17.62 -27.50
C ALA A 138 -6.23 -17.74 -28.88
N LYS A 139 -5.59 -17.13 -29.89
CA LYS A 139 -5.91 -17.33 -31.31
C LYS A 139 -5.56 -18.75 -31.77
#